data_AF-A0A923YCK6-F1
#
_entry.id   AF-A0A923YCK6-F1
#
_cell.length_a   1.000
_cell.length_b   1.000
_cell.length_c   1.000
_cell.angle_alpha   90.00
_cell.angle_beta   90.00
_cell.angle_gamma   90.00
#
_symmetry.space_group_name_H-M   'P 1'
#
loop_
_entity.id
_entity.type
_entity.pdbx_description
1 polymer ?
#
loop_
_entity_poly.entity_id
_entity_poly.type
_entity_poly.pdbx_seq_one_letter_code
_entity_poly.pdbx_strand_id
1 'polypeptide(L)'
;MLKKFPQVALILLLASYIRISFGCKRNEWMLVAVIICPLFQAVGFFEYLCMIDNCASYVFAYALPTLALMIFLPPYYRAAITGHSGLSSWLKPLWLLLPIALTFSGPIIGPVLLILCPFALLYLFYENWKNKSDLSYSQRFIQSLASINTQLLISFGFTTLLCMYSFYIGTHNSENSWEVISLTERYKKLGEGLIKTTSFSEGFILILLIVLYNLFLLQLSKTTGTEKLVRILYFALLFAVAYLFLLPLGGYRSYRPYIIRRDTLQPVLWLLFFAWGLSTVYVLKIISSVKRTVCVSLIIIISLVYTLTDKLPVYTNTCERQSMHKISTATADCIELKESCTVMQWGPTLQCEDTRYGSALLHLWNITPREIKYHQKP
;
A
#
# COMPACT_ATOMS: atom_id res chain seq x y z
N MET A 1 14.82 -6.03 15.07
CA MET A 1 13.40 -6.39 15.34
C MET A 1 12.40 -5.38 14.76
N LEU A 2 12.67 -4.06 14.85
CA LEU A 2 11.73 -3.00 14.43
C LEU A 2 11.18 -3.14 12.99
N LYS A 3 11.98 -3.64 12.03
CA LYS A 3 11.57 -3.79 10.62
C LYS A 3 10.64 -4.98 10.35
N LYS A 4 10.72 -6.04 11.18
CA LYS A 4 9.94 -7.27 10.98
C LYS A 4 8.55 -7.18 11.60
N PHE A 5 8.43 -6.43 12.70
CA PHE A 5 7.17 -6.29 13.43
C PHE A 5 6.01 -5.77 12.56
N PRO A 6 6.17 -4.69 11.76
CA PRO A 6 5.09 -4.20 10.92
C PRO A 6 4.62 -5.23 9.90
N GLN A 7 5.53 -6.02 9.34
CA GLN A 7 5.21 -7.02 8.33
C GLN A 7 4.37 -8.16 8.90
N VAL A 8 4.76 -8.70 10.06
CA VAL A 8 3.95 -9.70 10.76
C VAL A 8 2.58 -9.12 11.13
N ALA A 9 2.53 -7.90 11.65
CA ALA A 9 1.27 -7.26 12.01
C ALA A 9 0.35 -7.05 10.79
N LEU A 10 0.90 -6.68 9.62
CA LEU A 10 0.16 -6.54 8.37
C LEU A 10 -0.44 -7.88 7.91
N ILE A 11 0.33 -8.97 7.94
CA ILE A 11 -0.17 -10.33 7.63
C ILE A 11 -1.35 -10.68 8.55
N LEU A 12 -1.17 -10.50 9.85
CA LEU A 12 -2.17 -10.84 10.86
C LEU A 12 -3.44 -9.99 10.72
N LEU A 13 -3.31 -8.70 10.41
CA LEU A 13 -4.44 -7.83 10.13
C LEU A 13 -5.14 -8.22 8.83
N LEU A 14 -4.41 -8.48 7.74
CA LEU A 14 -4.99 -8.90 6.48
C LEU A 14 -5.81 -10.19 6.64
N ALA A 15 -5.27 -11.15 7.37
CA ALA A 15 -6.00 -12.36 7.75
C ALA A 15 -7.24 -12.05 8.60
N SER A 16 -7.19 -11.04 9.47
CA SER A 16 -8.34 -10.60 10.28
C SER A 16 -9.45 -9.98 9.41
N TYR A 17 -9.10 -9.17 8.41
CA TYR A 17 -10.06 -8.65 7.42
C TYR A 17 -10.75 -9.79 6.68
N ILE A 18 -9.99 -10.74 6.15
CA ILE A 18 -10.52 -11.94 5.46
C ILE A 18 -11.46 -12.72 6.38
N ARG A 19 -11.09 -12.90 7.65
CA ARG A 19 -11.95 -13.57 8.65
C ARG A 19 -13.27 -12.84 8.84
N ILE A 20 -13.24 -11.51 8.99
CA ILE A 20 -14.45 -10.69 9.18
C ILE A 20 -15.39 -10.83 7.97
N SER A 21 -14.86 -10.87 6.75
CA SER A 21 -15.65 -11.05 5.53
C SER A 21 -16.49 -12.33 5.53
N PHE A 22 -16.04 -13.38 6.23
CA PHE A 22 -16.62 -14.72 6.21
C PHE A 22 -17.28 -15.18 7.50
N GLY A 23 -17.09 -14.48 8.62
CA GLY A 23 -17.48 -15.04 9.92
C GLY A 23 -16.71 -16.32 10.28
N CYS A 24 -15.48 -16.47 9.78
CA CYS A 24 -14.64 -17.65 9.99
C CYS A 24 -14.39 -17.94 11.49
N LYS A 25 -14.26 -19.23 11.83
CA LYS A 25 -13.90 -19.68 13.20
C LYS A 25 -12.51 -19.17 13.58
N ARG A 26 -12.23 -19.04 14.88
CA ARG A 26 -10.96 -18.50 15.40
C ARG A 26 -9.72 -19.19 14.79
N ASN A 27 -9.77 -20.51 14.59
CA ASN A 27 -8.63 -21.29 14.10
C ASN A 27 -8.38 -21.12 12.59
N GLU A 28 -9.39 -20.69 11.82
CA GLU A 28 -9.26 -20.49 10.37
C GLU A 28 -8.47 -19.21 10.04
N TRP A 29 -8.35 -18.29 10.99
CA TRP A 29 -7.55 -17.07 10.82
C TRP A 29 -6.06 -17.36 10.66
N MET A 30 -5.52 -18.34 11.40
CA MET A 30 -4.12 -18.76 11.25
C MET A 30 -3.88 -19.41 9.89
N LEU A 31 -4.85 -20.19 9.39
CA LEU A 31 -4.76 -20.77 8.05
C LEU A 31 -4.67 -19.68 6.98
N VAL A 32 -5.49 -18.63 7.08
CA VAL A 32 -5.42 -17.48 6.17
C VAL A 32 -4.03 -16.84 6.24
N ALA A 33 -3.52 -16.59 7.44
CA ALA A 33 -2.19 -16.00 7.64
C ALA A 33 -1.08 -16.85 6.99
N VAL A 34 -1.15 -18.18 7.13
CA VAL A 34 -0.21 -19.12 6.49
C VAL A 34 -0.32 -19.06 4.97
N ILE A 35 -1.53 -18.98 4.41
CA ILE A 35 -1.73 -18.88 2.95
C ILE A 35 -1.11 -17.59 2.42
N ILE A 36 -1.35 -16.44 3.04
CA ILE A 36 -0.88 -15.14 2.53
C ILE A 36 0.61 -14.85 2.79
N CYS A 37 1.20 -15.49 3.82
CA CYS A 37 2.56 -15.19 4.28
C CYS A 37 3.62 -15.25 3.18
N PRO A 38 3.66 -16.27 2.30
CA PRO A 38 4.65 -16.37 1.23
C PRO A 38 4.66 -15.18 0.27
N LEU A 39 3.59 -14.39 0.17
CA LEU A 39 3.57 -13.23 -0.72
C LEU A 39 4.30 -12.01 -0.18
N PHE A 40 4.62 -11.99 1.11
CA PHE A 40 5.37 -10.91 1.73
C PHE A 40 6.87 -11.12 1.48
N GLN A 41 7.27 -10.86 0.24
CA GLN A 41 8.63 -11.06 -0.26
C GLN A 41 9.54 -9.89 0.14
N ALA A 42 10.82 -10.17 0.40
CA ALA A 42 11.86 -9.17 0.65
C ALA A 42 12.80 -8.92 -0.55
N VAL A 43 13.02 -9.96 -1.35
CA VAL A 43 13.95 -9.95 -2.50
C VAL A 43 13.31 -10.60 -3.71
N GLY A 44 12.49 -11.64 -3.52
CA GLY A 44 11.79 -12.29 -4.63
C GLY A 44 10.92 -11.29 -5.39
N PHE A 45 11.06 -11.28 -6.72
CA PHE A 45 10.35 -10.36 -7.61
C PHE A 45 10.48 -8.87 -7.18
N PHE A 46 11.68 -8.49 -6.75
CA PHE A 46 12.02 -7.23 -6.05
C PHE A 46 11.40 -5.96 -6.64
N GLU A 47 11.33 -5.84 -7.96
CA GLU A 47 10.88 -4.63 -8.63
C GLU A 47 9.36 -4.40 -8.53
N TYR A 48 8.58 -5.46 -8.30
CA TYR A 48 7.12 -5.42 -8.45
C TYR A 48 6.33 -6.01 -7.28
N LEU A 49 6.84 -7.01 -6.55
CA LEU A 49 6.10 -7.68 -5.47
C LEU A 49 6.73 -7.55 -4.08
N CYS A 50 7.91 -6.93 -3.98
CA CYS A 50 8.59 -6.79 -2.70
C CYS A 50 7.81 -5.88 -1.73
N MET A 51 7.27 -6.47 -0.68
CA MET A 51 6.55 -5.77 0.40
C MET A 51 7.45 -5.51 1.62
N ILE A 52 8.50 -6.32 1.80
CA ILE A 52 9.44 -6.18 2.90
C ILE A 52 10.66 -5.40 2.42
N ASP A 53 10.66 -4.09 2.66
CA ASP A 53 11.82 -3.26 2.35
C ASP A 53 12.87 -3.33 3.46
N ASN A 54 14.15 -3.47 3.08
CA ASN A 54 15.27 -3.47 4.01
C ASN A 54 15.61 -2.06 4.50
N CYS A 55 15.19 -1.01 3.80
CA CYS A 55 15.47 0.37 4.14
C CYS A 55 14.55 0.86 5.28
N ALA A 56 15.14 1.43 6.33
CA ALA A 56 14.39 1.91 7.48
C ALA A 56 13.39 3.01 7.07
N SER A 57 13.79 3.94 6.21
CA SER A 57 12.91 5.01 5.72
C SER A 57 11.68 4.44 5.00
N TYR A 58 11.82 3.35 4.25
CA TYR A 58 10.68 2.70 3.60
C TYR A 58 9.74 2.03 4.62
N VAL A 59 10.27 1.43 5.69
CA VAL A 59 9.42 0.89 6.77
C VAL A 59 8.59 2.01 7.42
N PHE A 60 9.19 3.18 7.68
CA PHE A 60 8.50 4.33 8.27
C PHE A 60 7.55 5.05 7.31
N ALA A 61 7.86 5.10 6.01
CA ALA A 61 7.06 5.81 5.02
C ALA A 61 5.98 4.94 4.35
N TYR A 62 6.07 3.61 4.42
CA TYR A 62 5.15 2.71 3.71
C TYR A 62 4.53 1.66 4.64
N ALA A 63 5.35 0.80 5.27
CA ALA A 63 4.83 -0.34 6.06
C ALA A 63 4.09 0.11 7.33
N LEU A 64 4.67 1.02 8.13
CA LEU A 64 4.05 1.54 9.35
C LEU A 64 2.78 2.36 9.07
N PRO A 65 2.75 3.29 8.10
CA PRO A 65 1.54 4.01 7.73
C PRO A 65 0.44 3.08 7.20
N THR A 66 0.81 2.05 6.41
CA THR A 66 -0.14 1.02 5.98
C THR A 66 -0.69 0.23 7.17
N LEU A 67 0.16 -0.13 8.12
CA LEU A 67 -0.27 -0.80 9.34
C LEU A 67 -1.27 0.06 10.12
N ALA A 68 -0.96 1.34 10.32
CA ALA A 68 -1.85 2.29 10.98
C ALA A 68 -3.17 2.45 10.21
N LEU A 69 -3.16 2.49 8.88
CA LEU A 69 -4.36 2.50 8.04
C LEU A 69 -5.21 1.24 8.27
N MET A 70 -4.58 0.06 8.27
CA MET A 70 -5.26 -1.20 8.52
C MET A 70 -5.79 -1.33 9.96
N ILE A 71 -5.26 -0.55 10.92
CA ILE A 71 -5.77 -0.42 12.29
C ILE A 71 -6.91 0.61 12.37
N PHE A 72 -6.92 1.63 11.51
CA PHE A 72 -7.95 2.66 11.45
C PHE A 72 -9.27 2.12 10.90
N LEU A 73 -9.22 1.31 9.84
CA LEU A 73 -10.38 0.79 9.10
C LEU A 73 -11.25 -0.32 9.75
N PRO A 74 -10.82 -1.14 10.74
CA PRO A 74 -11.61 -2.25 11.28
C PRO A 74 -13.02 -1.91 11.79
N PRO A 75 -13.26 -0.83 12.56
CA PRO A 75 -14.59 -0.54 13.07
C PRO A 75 -15.58 -0.25 11.92
N TYR A 76 -15.12 0.46 10.89
CA TYR A 76 -15.93 0.77 9.70
C TYR A 76 -16.11 -0.47 8.81
N TYR A 77 -15.07 -1.28 8.65
CA TYR A 77 -15.15 -2.52 7.87
C TYR A 77 -16.12 -3.52 8.51
N ARG A 78 -16.07 -3.69 9.84
CA ARG A 78 -17.05 -4.53 10.56
C ARG A 78 -18.47 -4.01 10.40
N ALA A 79 -18.67 -2.69 10.52
CA ALA A 79 -19.96 -2.05 10.27
C ALA A 79 -20.56 -2.47 8.92
N ALA A 80 -19.75 -2.34 7.87
CA ALA A 80 -20.17 -2.61 6.49
C ALA A 80 -20.46 -4.10 6.25
N ILE A 81 -19.74 -5.00 6.92
CA ILE A 81 -19.87 -6.45 6.68
C ILE A 81 -20.92 -7.12 7.56
N THR A 82 -21.01 -6.76 8.84
CA THR A 82 -21.87 -7.44 9.82
C THR A 82 -23.06 -6.60 10.27
N GLY A 83 -23.13 -5.32 9.89
CA GLY A 83 -24.12 -4.36 10.42
C GLY A 83 -23.88 -3.96 11.87
N HIS A 84 -22.91 -4.59 12.55
CA HIS A 84 -22.59 -4.34 13.95
C HIS A 84 -21.29 -3.55 14.02
N SER A 85 -21.40 -2.29 14.42
CA SER A 85 -20.22 -1.48 14.72
C SER A 85 -20.50 -0.45 15.80
N GLY A 86 -19.55 -0.35 16.71
CA GLY A 86 -19.38 0.79 17.57
C GLY A 86 -17.92 0.84 17.96
N LEU A 87 -17.30 1.99 17.73
CA LEU A 87 -16.09 2.33 18.49
C LEU A 87 -16.52 2.58 19.93
N SER A 88 -15.79 1.99 20.87
CA SER A 88 -16.02 2.30 22.29
C SER A 88 -15.91 3.81 22.48
N SER A 89 -16.79 4.41 23.30
CA SER A 89 -16.89 5.87 23.40
C SER A 89 -15.56 6.53 23.79
N TRP A 90 -14.74 5.88 24.63
CA TRP A 90 -13.43 6.37 25.04
C TRP A 90 -12.37 6.33 23.92
N LEU A 91 -12.56 5.51 22.88
CA LEU A 91 -11.66 5.42 21.73
C LEU A 91 -11.99 6.44 20.62
N LYS A 92 -13.15 7.09 20.68
CA LYS A 92 -13.59 8.04 19.63
C LYS A 92 -12.61 9.20 19.43
N PRO A 93 -12.07 9.87 20.47
CA PRO A 93 -11.10 10.94 20.28
C PRO A 93 -9.82 10.43 19.60
N LEU A 94 -9.33 9.26 20.00
CA LEU A 94 -8.14 8.64 19.40
C LEU A 94 -8.36 8.35 17.90
N TRP A 95 -9.55 7.87 17.53
CA TRP A 95 -9.90 7.61 16.13
C TRP A 95 -10.11 8.87 15.28
N LEU A 96 -10.32 10.03 15.90
CA LEU A 96 -10.34 11.33 15.21
C LEU A 96 -8.93 11.91 15.03
N LEU A 97 -7.99 11.60 15.93
CA LEU A 97 -6.59 12.02 15.81
C LEU A 97 -5.80 11.17 14.81
N LEU A 98 -6.14 9.88 14.67
CA LEU A 98 -5.41 8.96 13.80
C LEU A 98 -5.36 9.40 12.32
N PRO A 99 -6.44 9.93 11.70
CA PRO A 99 -6.39 10.55 10.37
C PRO A 99 -5.31 11.62 10.21
N ILE A 100 -5.04 12.43 11.22
CA ILE A 100 -3.97 13.45 11.16
C ILE A 100 -2.63 12.75 10.94
N ALA A 101 -2.30 11.76 11.77
CA ALA A 101 -1.07 11.00 11.60
C ALA A 101 -1.01 10.27 10.24
N LEU A 102 -2.13 9.67 9.80
CA LEU A 102 -2.20 8.91 8.54
C LEU A 102 -2.01 9.78 7.30
N THR A 103 -2.68 10.92 7.23
CA THR A 103 -2.68 11.79 6.05
C THR A 103 -1.33 12.45 5.77
N PHE A 104 -0.49 12.59 6.80
CA PHE A 104 0.87 13.13 6.68
C PHE A 104 1.96 12.05 6.83
N SER A 105 1.60 10.77 6.90
CA SER A 105 2.57 9.68 6.99
C SER A 105 2.76 8.97 5.65
N GLY A 106 3.74 9.45 4.89
CA GLY A 106 4.21 8.83 3.66
C GLY A 106 3.37 9.13 2.41
N PRO A 107 3.86 8.68 1.24
CA PRO A 107 3.33 9.14 -0.05
C PRO A 107 2.06 8.41 -0.53
N ILE A 108 1.66 7.32 0.12
CA ILE A 108 0.58 6.43 -0.37
C ILE A 108 -0.73 6.60 0.39
N ILE A 109 -0.66 6.80 1.71
CA ILE A 109 -1.83 6.74 2.58
C ILE A 109 -2.81 7.87 2.27
N GLY A 110 -2.31 9.08 2.01
CA GLY A 110 -3.13 10.21 1.58
C GLY A 110 -4.00 9.88 0.36
N PRO A 111 -3.41 9.50 -0.79
CA PRO A 111 -4.16 9.06 -1.97
C PRO A 111 -5.13 7.90 -1.72
N VAL A 112 -4.73 6.88 -0.95
CA VAL A 112 -5.58 5.74 -0.62
C VAL A 112 -6.84 6.19 0.13
N LEU A 113 -6.69 7.03 1.14
CA LEU A 113 -7.81 7.57 1.93
C LEU A 113 -8.66 8.55 1.12
N LEU A 114 -8.06 9.33 0.22
CA LEU A 114 -8.77 10.27 -0.67
C LEU A 114 -9.68 9.55 -1.67
N ILE A 115 -9.40 8.28 -2.00
CA ILE A 115 -10.30 7.44 -2.78
C ILE A 115 -11.32 6.78 -1.84
N LEU A 116 -10.82 6.09 -0.82
CA LEU A 116 -11.62 5.20 0.02
C LEU A 116 -12.74 5.94 0.78
N CYS A 117 -12.41 7.07 1.43
CA CYS A 117 -13.35 7.78 2.30
C CYS A 117 -14.48 8.45 1.51
N PRO A 118 -14.22 9.25 0.46
CA PRO A 118 -15.29 9.81 -0.37
C PRO A 118 -16.12 8.74 -1.06
N PHE A 119 -15.47 7.70 -1.60
CA PHE A 119 -16.21 6.64 -2.29
C PHE A 119 -17.17 5.89 -1.35
N ALA A 120 -16.74 5.60 -0.11
CA ALA A 120 -17.61 5.00 0.89
C ALA A 120 -18.78 5.91 1.27
N LEU A 121 -18.53 7.23 1.46
CA LEU A 121 -19.59 8.20 1.76
C LEU A 121 -20.59 8.34 0.61
N LEU A 122 -20.10 8.42 -0.64
CA LEU A 122 -20.93 8.49 -1.84
C LEU A 122 -21.77 7.23 -2.02
N TYR A 123 -21.20 6.05 -1.79
CA TYR A 123 -21.93 4.80 -1.84
C TYR A 123 -23.05 4.74 -0.78
N LEU A 124 -22.76 5.11 0.48
CA LEU A 124 -23.77 5.15 1.54
C LEU A 124 -24.86 6.19 1.26
N PHE A 125 -24.48 7.36 0.75
CA PHE A 125 -25.41 8.38 0.32
C PHE A 125 -26.33 7.86 -0.79
N TYR A 126 -25.76 7.18 -1.80
CA TYR A 126 -26.50 6.62 -2.92
C TYR A 126 -27.51 5.54 -2.48
N GLU A 127 -27.11 4.63 -1.59
CA GLU A 127 -28.02 3.62 -1.04
C GLU A 127 -29.16 4.26 -0.25
N ASN A 128 -28.86 5.25 0.61
CA ASN A 128 -29.87 5.99 1.36
C ASN A 128 -30.81 6.78 0.43
N TRP A 129 -30.27 7.34 -0.64
CA TRP A 129 -31.02 8.06 -1.67
C TRP A 129 -31.98 7.12 -2.38
N LYS A 130 -31.51 5.94 -2.82
CA LYS A 130 -32.34 4.94 -3.50
C LYS A 130 -33.53 4.51 -2.65
N ASN A 131 -33.33 4.34 -1.34
CA ASN A 131 -34.37 3.90 -0.39
C ASN A 131 -35.43 4.96 -0.05
N LYS A 132 -35.29 6.19 -0.55
CA LYS A 132 -36.19 7.32 -0.27
C LYS A 132 -36.79 7.91 -1.54
N SER A 133 -37.24 7.05 -2.46
CA SER A 133 -37.82 7.46 -3.76
C SER A 133 -39.03 8.38 -3.64
N ASP A 134 -39.76 8.28 -2.53
CA ASP A 134 -41.08 8.89 -2.39
C ASP A 134 -41.04 10.35 -1.90
N LEU A 135 -39.83 10.86 -1.62
CA LEU A 135 -39.62 12.23 -1.14
C LEU A 135 -39.29 13.19 -2.29
N SER A 136 -39.58 14.48 -2.09
CA SER A 136 -39.10 15.54 -2.97
C SER A 136 -37.56 15.56 -3.03
N TYR A 137 -36.98 16.03 -4.14
CA TYR A 137 -35.52 16.00 -4.36
C TYR A 137 -34.70 16.63 -3.22
N SER A 138 -35.13 17.77 -2.68
CA SER A 138 -34.44 18.45 -1.57
C SER A 138 -34.54 17.69 -0.25
N GLN A 139 -35.72 17.19 0.08
CA GLN A 139 -35.93 16.37 1.28
C GLN A 139 -35.17 15.04 1.18
N ARG A 140 -35.18 14.43 -0.01
CA ARG A 140 -34.42 13.22 -0.31
C ARG A 140 -32.92 13.43 -0.09
N PHE A 141 -32.37 14.57 -0.53
CA PHE A 141 -30.97 14.93 -0.30
C PHE A 141 -30.63 15.01 1.19
N ILE A 142 -31.34 15.89 1.92
CA ILE A 142 -31.08 16.16 3.33
C ILE A 142 -31.23 14.87 4.15
N GLN A 143 -32.31 14.12 3.91
CA GLN A 143 -32.54 12.88 4.65
C GLN A 143 -31.52 11.80 4.29
N SER A 144 -31.06 11.70 3.04
CA SER A 144 -30.05 10.70 2.65
C SER A 144 -28.72 10.94 3.33
N LEU A 145 -28.32 12.22 3.43
CA LEU A 145 -27.12 12.63 4.16
C LEU A 145 -27.27 12.41 5.67
N ALA A 146 -28.42 12.81 6.25
CA ALA A 146 -28.70 12.66 7.68
C ALA A 146 -28.79 11.18 8.14
N SER A 147 -29.06 10.25 7.22
CA SER A 147 -29.07 8.81 7.52
C SER A 147 -27.69 8.16 7.52
N ILE A 148 -26.62 8.87 7.10
CA ILE A 148 -25.27 8.35 7.24
C ILE A 148 -24.88 8.42 8.73
N ASN A 149 -24.28 7.34 9.24
CA ASN A 149 -23.76 7.32 10.61
C ASN A 149 -22.85 8.52 10.86
N THR A 150 -23.20 9.38 11.84
CA THR A 150 -22.51 10.64 12.11
C THR A 150 -21.02 10.45 12.38
N GLN A 151 -20.64 9.37 13.07
CA GLN A 151 -19.22 9.09 13.34
C GLN A 151 -18.46 8.76 12.06
N LEU A 152 -19.06 8.00 11.15
CA LEU A 152 -18.48 7.71 9.83
C LEU A 152 -18.40 8.99 9.00
N LEU A 153 -19.48 9.78 8.95
CA LEU A 153 -19.52 11.05 8.22
C LEU A 153 -18.44 12.02 8.69
N ILE A 154 -18.31 12.24 10.00
CA ILE A 154 -17.30 13.13 10.58
C ILE A 154 -15.91 12.57 10.31
N SER A 155 -15.67 11.29 10.61
CA SER A 155 -14.32 10.71 10.47
C SER A 155 -13.86 10.69 9.01
N PHE A 156 -14.69 10.24 8.07
CA PHE A 156 -14.32 10.15 6.66
C PHE A 156 -14.33 11.51 5.99
N GLY A 157 -15.26 12.40 6.35
CA GLY A 157 -15.27 13.79 5.87
C GLY A 157 -14.03 14.55 6.32
N PHE A 158 -13.69 14.49 7.61
CA PHE A 158 -12.47 15.10 8.15
C PHE A 158 -11.20 14.51 7.53
N THR A 159 -11.12 13.18 7.40
CA THR A 159 -9.99 12.50 6.74
C THR A 159 -9.83 12.96 5.29
N THR A 160 -10.94 13.10 4.55
CA THR A 160 -10.94 13.59 3.17
C THR A 160 -10.37 15.00 3.08
N LEU A 161 -10.80 15.91 3.96
CA LEU A 161 -10.29 17.29 4.00
C LEU A 161 -8.79 17.32 4.31
N LEU A 162 -8.33 16.51 5.27
CA LEU A 162 -6.90 16.39 5.57
C LEU A 162 -6.10 15.82 4.39
N CYS A 163 -6.62 14.82 3.68
CA CYS A 163 -5.97 14.27 2.49
C CYS A 163 -5.86 15.31 1.37
N MET A 164 -6.92 16.09 1.13
CA MET A 164 -6.90 17.18 0.15
C MET A 164 -5.86 18.23 0.53
N TYR A 165 -5.78 18.60 1.81
CA TYR A 165 -4.79 19.55 2.30
C TYR A 165 -3.36 19.00 2.21
N SER A 166 -3.14 17.74 2.57
CA SER A 166 -1.85 17.05 2.41
C SER A 166 -1.40 17.03 0.94
N PHE A 167 -2.33 16.74 0.01
CA PHE A 167 -2.04 16.79 -1.42
C PHE A 167 -1.70 18.22 -1.89
N TYR A 168 -2.44 19.22 -1.41
CA TYR A 168 -2.17 20.63 -1.69
C TYR A 168 -0.78 21.08 -1.19
N ILE A 169 -0.38 20.70 0.02
CA ILE A 169 0.99 20.98 0.49
C ILE A 169 2.02 20.25 -0.38
N GLY A 170 1.73 19.00 -0.76
CA GLY A 170 2.60 18.17 -1.59
C GLY A 170 2.92 18.77 -2.97
N THR A 171 2.08 19.65 -3.52
CA THR A 171 2.37 20.33 -4.80
C THR A 171 3.57 21.27 -4.68
N HIS A 172 3.88 21.75 -3.48
CA HIS A 172 4.99 22.66 -3.19
C HIS A 172 6.31 21.93 -2.85
N ASN A 173 6.39 20.62 -3.08
CA ASN A 173 7.62 19.86 -2.87
C ASN A 173 8.68 20.21 -3.91
N SER A 174 9.92 20.44 -3.48
CA SER A 174 11.05 20.77 -4.37
C SER A 174 11.35 19.68 -5.40
N GLU A 175 11.07 18.39 -5.09
CA GLU A 175 11.22 17.27 -6.02
C GLU A 175 10.33 17.42 -7.27
N ASN A 176 9.19 18.13 -7.17
CA ASN A 176 8.29 18.32 -8.31
C ASN A 176 8.91 19.21 -9.40
N SER A 177 9.98 19.94 -9.09
CA SER A 177 10.65 20.85 -10.03
C SER A 177 11.79 20.19 -10.82
N TRP A 178 12.13 18.92 -10.54
CA TRP A 178 13.29 18.26 -11.15
C TRP A 178 13.09 17.91 -12.62
N GLU A 179 11.89 17.47 -13.00
CA GLU A 179 11.59 17.12 -14.39
C GLU A 179 10.09 17.28 -14.68
N VAL A 180 9.75 18.16 -15.62
CA VAL A 180 8.36 18.50 -15.94
C VAL A 180 7.98 17.85 -17.26
N ILE A 181 7.43 16.64 -17.18
CA ILE A 181 6.76 16.00 -18.32
C ILE A 181 5.25 16.27 -18.27
N SER A 182 4.63 16.31 -19.46
CA SER A 182 3.19 16.54 -19.64
C SER A 182 2.35 15.42 -19.02
N LEU A 183 1.09 15.72 -18.67
CA LEU A 183 0.18 14.71 -18.11
C LEU A 183 -0.03 13.52 -19.07
N THR A 184 -0.13 13.79 -20.37
CA THR A 184 -0.25 12.75 -21.40
C THR A 184 0.95 11.81 -21.40
N GLU A 185 2.17 12.34 -21.30
CA GLU A 185 3.38 11.52 -21.22
C GLU A 185 3.40 10.69 -19.94
N ARG A 186 2.92 11.23 -18.81
CA ARG A 186 2.78 10.46 -17.57
C ARG A 186 1.85 9.27 -17.74
N TYR A 187 0.68 9.44 -18.36
CA TYR A 187 -0.23 8.31 -18.63
C TYR A 187 0.39 7.28 -19.58
N LYS A 188 1.18 7.71 -20.57
CA LYS A 188 1.96 6.80 -21.41
C LYS A 188 2.96 5.99 -20.58
N LYS A 189 3.72 6.65 -19.69
CA LYS A 189 4.64 6.00 -18.75
C LYS A 189 3.94 5.01 -17.82
N LEU A 190 2.73 5.34 -17.34
CA LEU A 190 1.90 4.43 -16.57
C LEU A 190 1.57 3.16 -17.37
N GLY A 191 1.15 3.31 -18.64
CA GLY A 191 0.89 2.19 -19.53
C GLY A 191 2.13 1.31 -19.76
N GLU A 192 3.27 1.93 -20.05
CA GLU A 192 4.56 1.24 -20.15
C GLU A 192 4.89 0.48 -18.85
N GLY A 193 4.66 1.10 -17.70
CA GLY A 193 4.86 0.48 -16.38
C GLY A 193 3.96 -0.72 -16.11
N LEU A 194 2.68 -0.66 -16.51
CA LEU A 194 1.75 -1.79 -16.41
C LEU A 194 2.23 -2.96 -17.28
N ILE A 195 2.60 -2.70 -18.53
CA ILE A 195 3.12 -3.73 -19.45
C ILE A 195 4.39 -4.35 -18.89
N LYS A 196 5.30 -3.54 -18.33
CA LYS A 196 6.52 -4.06 -17.71
C LYS A 196 6.22 -4.92 -16.49
N THR A 197 5.34 -4.44 -15.61
CA THR A 197 4.94 -5.16 -14.41
C THR A 197 4.33 -6.52 -14.75
N THR A 198 3.44 -6.57 -15.75
CA THR A 198 2.83 -7.83 -16.16
C THR A 198 3.81 -8.71 -16.92
N SER A 199 4.61 -8.17 -17.86
CA SER A 199 5.48 -8.98 -18.71
C SER A 199 6.71 -9.54 -18.00
N PHE A 200 7.24 -8.82 -17.01
CA PHE A 200 8.51 -9.18 -16.35
C PHE A 200 8.35 -9.70 -14.91
N SER A 201 7.15 -9.65 -14.33
CA SER A 201 6.89 -10.23 -13.00
C SER A 201 6.02 -11.48 -13.12
N GLU A 202 6.66 -12.63 -13.36
CA GLU A 202 5.99 -13.94 -13.37
C GLU A 202 5.17 -14.17 -12.09
N GLY A 203 5.71 -13.72 -10.95
CA GLY A 203 5.01 -13.76 -9.67
C GLY A 203 3.72 -12.95 -9.69
N PHE A 204 3.65 -11.78 -10.33
CA PHE A 204 2.42 -10.98 -10.39
C PHE A 204 1.36 -11.67 -11.26
N ILE A 205 1.77 -12.23 -12.40
CA ILE A 205 0.86 -13.02 -13.26
C ILE A 205 0.32 -14.24 -12.49
N LEU A 206 1.19 -14.96 -11.79
CA LEU A 206 0.81 -16.19 -11.08
C LEU A 206 -0.30 -15.93 -10.05
N ILE A 207 -0.17 -14.88 -9.22
CA ILE A 207 -1.20 -14.53 -8.25
C ILE A 207 -2.49 -14.04 -8.92
N LEU A 208 -2.39 -13.33 -10.03
CA LEU A 208 -3.57 -12.88 -10.78
C LEU A 208 -4.34 -14.08 -11.35
N LEU A 209 -3.63 -15.03 -11.99
CA LEU A 209 -4.22 -16.24 -12.55
C LEU A 209 -4.90 -17.10 -11.49
N ILE A 210 -4.29 -17.28 -10.30
CA ILE A 210 -4.92 -18.07 -9.24
C ILE A 210 -6.16 -17.39 -8.66
N VAL A 211 -6.16 -16.05 -8.55
CA VAL A 211 -7.34 -15.29 -8.13
C VAL A 211 -8.47 -15.46 -9.16
N LEU A 212 -8.15 -15.35 -10.46
CA LEU A 212 -9.12 -15.56 -11.54
C LEU A 212 -9.65 -16.99 -11.56
N TYR A 213 -8.78 -17.99 -11.37
CA TYR A 213 -9.16 -19.39 -11.28
C TYR A 213 -10.09 -19.64 -10.09
N ASN A 214 -9.78 -19.09 -8.91
CA ASN A 214 -10.66 -19.19 -7.75
C ASN A 214 -12.02 -18.54 -8.03
N LEU A 215 -12.05 -17.34 -8.64
CA LEU A 215 -13.29 -16.67 -9.03
C LEU A 215 -14.12 -17.50 -10.00
N PHE A 216 -13.49 -18.15 -10.97
CA PHE A 216 -14.16 -19.07 -11.89
C PHE A 216 -14.79 -20.26 -11.15
N LEU A 217 -14.06 -20.91 -10.23
CA LEU A 217 -14.60 -22.00 -9.41
C LEU A 217 -15.80 -21.55 -8.54
N LEU A 218 -15.74 -20.34 -8.01
CA LEU A 218 -16.82 -19.74 -7.23
C LEU A 218 -18.09 -19.52 -8.05
N GLN A 219 -17.95 -19.05 -9.29
CA GLN A 219 -19.08 -18.86 -10.19
C GLN A 219 -19.74 -20.20 -10.56
N LEU A 220 -18.96 -21.28 -10.69
CA LEU A 220 -19.47 -22.61 -10.98
C LEU A 220 -20.26 -23.23 -9.83
N SER A 221 -19.93 -22.92 -8.56
CA SER A 221 -20.54 -23.58 -7.41
C SER A 221 -21.94 -23.07 -7.03
N LYS A 222 -22.34 -21.89 -7.55
CA LYS A 222 -23.64 -21.23 -7.30
C LYS A 222 -24.09 -21.24 -5.83
N THR A 223 -23.15 -21.15 -4.90
CA THR A 223 -23.41 -21.30 -3.45
C THR A 223 -23.92 -19.98 -2.84
N THR A 224 -24.82 -20.07 -1.87
CA THR A 224 -25.30 -18.92 -1.10
C THR A 224 -24.12 -18.20 -0.42
N GLY A 225 -24.06 -16.87 -0.59
CA GLY A 225 -22.97 -16.02 -0.08
C GLY A 225 -21.85 -15.70 -1.08
N THR A 226 -21.81 -16.37 -2.24
CA THR A 226 -20.84 -16.06 -3.32
C THR A 226 -21.01 -14.62 -3.84
N GLU A 227 -22.24 -14.12 -3.91
CA GLU A 227 -22.55 -12.76 -4.36
C GLU A 227 -21.90 -11.69 -3.49
N LYS A 228 -21.94 -11.85 -2.16
CA LYS A 228 -21.32 -10.93 -1.22
C LYS A 228 -19.79 -10.89 -1.42
N LEU A 229 -19.17 -12.05 -1.61
CA LEU A 229 -17.74 -12.15 -1.88
C LEU A 229 -17.37 -11.50 -3.22
N VAL A 230 -18.09 -11.83 -4.29
CA VAL A 230 -17.86 -11.24 -5.62
C VAL A 230 -18.01 -9.73 -5.55
N ARG A 231 -19.00 -9.22 -4.80
CA ARG A 231 -19.19 -7.77 -4.59
C ARG A 231 -18.00 -7.12 -3.87
N ILE A 232 -17.46 -7.76 -2.83
CA ILE A 232 -16.26 -7.27 -2.13
C ILE A 232 -15.07 -7.21 -3.10
N LEU A 233 -14.85 -8.27 -3.88
CA LEU A 233 -13.75 -8.34 -4.84
C LEU A 233 -13.92 -7.35 -5.99
N TYR A 234 -15.16 -7.10 -6.42
CA TYR A 234 -15.47 -6.06 -7.40
C TYR A 234 -15.12 -4.66 -6.88
N PHE A 235 -15.48 -4.34 -5.62
CA PHE A 235 -15.09 -3.06 -5.03
C PHE A 235 -13.57 -2.93 -4.84
N ALA A 236 -12.88 -4.03 -4.50
CA ALA A 236 -11.42 -4.05 -4.45
C ALA A 236 -10.81 -3.77 -5.83
N LEU A 237 -11.34 -4.39 -6.89
CA LEU A 237 -10.92 -4.12 -8.26
C LEU A 237 -11.18 -2.67 -8.67
N LEU A 238 -12.37 -2.14 -8.39
CA LEU A 238 -12.72 -0.76 -8.70
C LEU A 238 -11.79 0.22 -7.99
N PHE A 239 -11.48 -0.02 -6.71
CA PHE A 239 -10.49 0.76 -5.98
C PHE A 239 -9.11 0.69 -6.65
N ALA A 240 -8.63 -0.51 -7.00
CA ALA A 240 -7.31 -0.68 -7.61
C ALA A 240 -7.21 0.07 -8.95
N VAL A 241 -8.24 0.01 -9.78
CA VAL A 241 -8.33 0.74 -11.05
C VAL A 241 -8.32 2.26 -10.82
N ALA A 242 -9.16 2.75 -9.91
CA ALA A 242 -9.22 4.17 -9.57
C ALA A 242 -7.87 4.67 -9.04
N TYR A 243 -7.23 3.89 -8.16
CA TYR A 243 -5.92 4.21 -7.61
C TYR A 243 -4.83 4.31 -8.69
N LEU A 244 -4.75 3.31 -9.58
CA LEU A 244 -3.78 3.32 -10.68
C LEU A 244 -3.98 4.51 -11.61
N PHE A 245 -5.24 4.85 -11.91
CA PHE A 245 -5.56 6.00 -12.75
C PHE A 245 -5.16 7.34 -12.13
N LEU A 246 -5.17 7.45 -10.80
CA LEU A 246 -4.79 8.67 -10.08
C LEU A 246 -3.28 8.83 -9.88
N LEU A 247 -2.47 7.76 -10.03
CA LEU A 247 -1.01 7.82 -9.83
C LEU A 247 -0.31 8.94 -10.64
N PRO A 248 -0.60 9.13 -11.96
CA PRO A 248 0.03 10.20 -12.76
C PRO A 248 -0.20 11.63 -12.27
N LEU A 249 -1.25 11.85 -11.46
CA LEU A 249 -1.55 13.16 -10.88
C LEU A 249 -0.57 13.55 -9.76
N GLY A 250 0.13 12.59 -9.17
CA GLY A 250 1.10 12.78 -8.09
C GLY A 250 2.48 13.29 -8.52
N GLY A 251 2.64 13.72 -9.77
CA GLY A 251 3.92 14.18 -10.31
C GLY A 251 4.71 13.10 -11.05
N TYR A 252 5.79 13.51 -11.70
CA TYR A 252 6.77 12.61 -12.30
C TYR A 252 8.12 12.77 -11.59
N ARG A 253 8.87 11.67 -11.48
CA ARG A 253 10.21 11.66 -10.89
C ARG A 253 11.12 10.78 -11.76
N SER A 254 12.27 11.30 -12.15
CA SER A 254 13.24 10.63 -13.04
C SER A 254 13.66 9.23 -12.54
N TYR A 255 13.82 9.07 -11.22
CA TYR A 255 14.18 7.79 -10.59
C TYR A 255 13.01 6.77 -10.50
N ARG A 256 11.81 7.12 -10.98
CA ARG A 256 10.64 6.26 -11.12
C ARG A 256 10.03 6.42 -12.53
N PRO A 257 10.76 6.06 -13.59
CA PRO A 257 10.43 6.47 -14.96
C PRO A 257 9.09 5.94 -15.47
N TYR A 258 8.56 4.85 -14.88
CA TYR A 258 7.31 4.21 -15.30
C TYR A 258 6.12 4.48 -14.38
N ILE A 259 6.26 5.36 -13.38
CA ILE A 259 5.25 5.68 -12.34
C ILE A 259 4.93 4.50 -11.41
N ILE A 260 4.62 3.34 -11.98
CA ILE A 260 4.49 2.06 -11.30
C ILE A 260 5.87 1.55 -10.93
N ARG A 261 5.99 1.25 -9.65
CA ARG A 261 7.11 0.59 -9.01
C ARG A 261 6.56 -0.16 -7.81
N ARG A 262 7.29 -1.12 -7.23
CA ARG A 262 6.84 -1.87 -6.06
C ARG A 262 6.18 -1.04 -4.96
N ASP A 263 6.71 0.15 -4.68
CA ASP A 263 6.26 1.01 -3.60
C ASP A 263 4.94 1.67 -3.99
N THR A 264 4.85 2.29 -5.16
CA THR A 264 3.57 2.86 -5.65
C THR A 264 2.51 1.81 -5.93
N LEU A 265 2.87 0.55 -6.19
CA LEU A 265 1.92 -0.53 -6.44
C LEU A 265 1.35 -1.16 -5.16
N GLN A 266 1.89 -0.86 -3.98
CA GLN A 266 1.52 -1.55 -2.72
C GLN A 266 0.01 -1.64 -2.46
N PRO A 267 -0.82 -0.59 -2.62
CA PRO A 267 -2.27 -0.71 -2.40
C PRO A 267 -2.94 -1.76 -3.28
N VAL A 268 -2.50 -1.88 -4.53
CA VAL A 268 -3.00 -2.90 -5.46
C VAL A 268 -2.55 -4.29 -5.02
N LEU A 269 -1.30 -4.44 -4.59
CA LEU A 269 -0.77 -5.71 -4.09
C LEU A 269 -1.52 -6.16 -2.82
N TRP A 270 -1.79 -5.25 -1.88
CA TRP A 270 -2.57 -5.57 -0.68
C TRP A 270 -3.96 -6.12 -1.01
N LEU A 271 -4.63 -5.52 -1.99
CA LEU A 271 -5.95 -5.97 -2.43
C LEU A 271 -5.87 -7.29 -3.21
N LEU A 272 -4.80 -7.51 -3.96
CA LEU A 272 -4.57 -8.78 -4.66
C LEU A 272 -4.28 -9.92 -3.66
N PHE A 273 -3.51 -9.65 -2.61
CA PHE A 273 -3.21 -10.60 -1.53
C PHE A 273 -4.46 -10.88 -0.72
N PHE A 274 -5.25 -9.84 -0.43
CA PHE A 274 -6.58 -9.97 0.15
C PHE A 274 -7.49 -10.85 -0.72
N ALA A 275 -7.55 -10.59 -2.02
CA ALA A 275 -8.38 -11.33 -2.96
C ALA A 275 -7.97 -12.80 -3.05
N TRP A 276 -6.66 -13.09 -3.07
CA TRP A 276 -6.16 -14.46 -3.05
C TRP A 276 -6.52 -15.18 -1.75
N GLY A 277 -6.23 -14.60 -0.59
CA GLY A 277 -6.55 -15.22 0.69
C GLY A 277 -8.05 -15.42 0.88
N LEU A 278 -8.86 -14.42 0.50
CA LEU A 278 -10.32 -14.46 0.58
C LEU A 278 -10.88 -15.57 -0.33
N SER A 279 -10.57 -15.53 -1.63
CA SER A 279 -11.11 -16.47 -2.61
C SER A 279 -10.65 -17.91 -2.34
N THR A 280 -9.38 -18.11 -1.94
CA THR A 280 -8.82 -19.43 -1.66
C THR A 280 -9.53 -20.09 -0.48
N VAL A 281 -9.70 -19.39 0.63
CA VAL A 281 -10.38 -19.96 1.81
C VAL A 281 -11.83 -20.30 1.50
N TYR A 282 -12.53 -19.49 0.70
CA TYR A 282 -13.89 -19.82 0.32
C TYR A 282 -13.95 -21.04 -0.59
N VAL A 283 -13.10 -21.12 -1.62
CA VAL A 283 -13.00 -22.28 -2.51
C VAL A 283 -12.78 -23.56 -1.71
N LEU A 284 -11.86 -23.56 -0.74
CA LEU A 284 -11.59 -24.73 0.11
C LEU A 284 -12.79 -25.19 0.96
N LYS A 285 -13.76 -24.31 1.23
CA LYS A 285 -14.98 -24.64 1.99
C LYS A 285 -16.09 -25.26 1.14
N ILE A 286 -16.16 -24.90 -0.14
CA ILE A 286 -17.27 -25.28 -1.02
C ILE A 286 -16.99 -26.53 -1.87
N ILE A 287 -15.72 -26.84 -2.15
CA ILE A 287 -15.36 -27.95 -3.03
C ILE A 287 -15.37 -29.31 -2.31
N SER A 288 -15.64 -30.37 -3.08
CA SER A 288 -15.60 -31.75 -2.58
C SER A 288 -14.20 -32.18 -2.11
N SER A 289 -14.13 -33.20 -1.25
CA SER A 289 -12.87 -33.68 -0.65
C SER A 289 -11.76 -33.98 -1.66
N VAL A 290 -12.09 -34.64 -2.78
CA VAL A 290 -11.12 -34.96 -3.84
C VAL A 290 -10.56 -33.70 -4.50
N LYS A 291 -11.44 -32.77 -4.90
CA LYS A 291 -11.03 -31.49 -5.51
C LYS A 291 -10.28 -30.61 -4.51
N ARG A 292 -10.57 -30.75 -3.21
CA ARG A 292 -9.89 -30.06 -2.12
C ARG A 292 -8.43 -30.44 -2.03
N THR A 293 -8.08 -31.72 -2.15
CA THR A 293 -6.67 -32.14 -2.16
C THR A 293 -5.89 -31.47 -3.28
N VAL A 294 -6.44 -31.45 -4.50
CA VAL A 294 -5.81 -30.77 -5.65
C VAL A 294 -5.61 -29.28 -5.38
N CYS A 295 -6.64 -28.60 -4.84
CA CYS A 295 -6.52 -27.18 -4.50
C CYS A 295 -5.47 -26.92 -3.42
N VAL A 296 -5.40 -27.77 -2.39
CA VAL A 296 -4.38 -27.67 -1.33
C VAL A 296 -2.98 -27.88 -1.91
N SER A 297 -2.78 -28.89 -2.76
CA SER A 297 -1.51 -29.11 -3.45
C SER A 297 -1.09 -27.89 -4.28
N LEU A 298 -2.04 -27.27 -5.01
CA LEU A 298 -1.77 -26.06 -5.79
C LEU A 298 -1.36 -24.88 -4.89
N ILE A 299 -2.03 -24.67 -3.76
CA ILE A 299 -1.66 -23.63 -2.78
C ILE A 299 -0.26 -23.86 -2.24
N ILE A 300 0.09 -25.11 -1.90
CA ILE A 300 1.42 -25.47 -1.41
C ILE A 300 2.48 -25.19 -2.48
N ILE A 301 2.25 -25.60 -3.73
CA ILE A 301 3.18 -25.36 -4.84
C ILE A 301 3.41 -23.87 -5.04
N ILE A 302 2.35 -23.06 -5.10
CA ILE A 302 2.46 -21.60 -5.26
C ILE A 302 3.22 -20.99 -4.08
N SER A 303 2.91 -21.41 -2.85
CA SER A 303 3.59 -20.95 -1.64
C SER A 303 5.08 -21.27 -1.66
N LEU A 304 5.45 -22.47 -2.14
CA LEU A 304 6.83 -22.89 -2.31
C LEU A 304 7.54 -22.07 -3.40
N VAL A 305 6.89 -21.79 -4.53
CA VAL A 305 7.46 -20.92 -5.58
C VAL A 305 7.87 -19.58 -4.98
N TYR A 306 6.96 -18.88 -4.31
CA TYR A 306 7.30 -17.59 -3.68
C TYR A 306 8.38 -17.71 -2.60
N THR A 307 8.30 -18.74 -1.75
CA THR A 307 9.28 -18.91 -0.67
C THR A 307 10.69 -19.20 -1.21
N LEU A 308 10.80 -20.02 -2.26
CA LEU A 308 12.09 -20.38 -2.87
C LEU A 308 12.66 -19.23 -3.72
N THR A 309 11.81 -18.37 -4.28
CA THR A 309 12.26 -17.17 -4.99
C THR A 309 12.73 -16.07 -4.04
N ASP A 310 12.27 -16.06 -2.78
CA ASP A 310 12.67 -15.06 -1.77
C ASP A 310 14.02 -15.38 -1.14
N LYS A 311 15.09 -15.25 -1.93
CA LYS A 311 16.45 -15.49 -1.46
C LYS A 311 16.85 -14.44 -0.41
N LEU A 312 17.70 -14.83 0.53
CA LEU A 312 18.28 -13.89 1.47
C LEU A 312 19.01 -12.76 0.71
N PRO A 313 18.74 -11.48 1.04
CA PRO A 313 19.41 -10.37 0.36
C PRO A 313 20.90 -10.41 0.65
N VAL A 314 21.72 -10.51 -0.40
CA VAL A 314 23.16 -10.22 -0.32
C VAL A 314 23.34 -8.71 -0.45
N TYR A 315 22.75 -7.94 0.46
CA TYR A 315 22.97 -6.48 0.48
C TYR A 315 24.20 -6.17 1.32
N THR A 316 25.26 -5.70 0.68
CA THR A 316 26.44 -5.18 1.36
C THR A 316 26.46 -3.66 1.25
N ASN A 317 26.27 -2.96 2.36
CA ASN A 317 26.42 -1.50 2.45
C ASN A 317 27.89 -1.05 2.55
N THR A 318 28.82 -1.87 2.07
CA THR A 318 30.27 -1.66 2.23
C THR A 318 30.71 -0.35 1.60
N CYS A 319 30.22 -0.07 0.39
CA CYS A 319 30.52 1.15 -0.35
C CYS A 319 30.00 2.41 0.37
N GLU A 320 28.76 2.38 0.87
CA GLU A 320 28.15 3.50 1.61
C GLU A 320 28.88 3.74 2.93
N ARG A 321 29.25 2.66 3.63
CA ARG A 321 30.04 2.73 4.89
C ARG A 321 31.43 3.30 4.66
N GLN A 322 32.13 2.86 3.61
CA GLN A 322 33.44 3.38 3.25
C GLN A 322 33.36 4.86 2.87
N SER A 323 32.33 5.26 2.12
CA SER A 323 32.11 6.65 1.74
C SER A 323 31.80 7.51 2.96
N MET A 324 30.91 7.06 3.85
CA MET A 324 30.64 7.76 5.12
C MET A 324 31.89 7.88 6.00
N HIS A 325 32.72 6.83 6.09
CA HIS A 325 33.98 6.90 6.83
C HIS A 325 34.97 7.90 6.22
N LYS A 326 35.04 7.96 4.88
CA LYS A 326 35.86 8.94 4.18
C LYS A 326 35.37 10.37 4.46
N ILE A 327 34.06 10.60 4.47
CA ILE A 327 33.47 11.90 4.83
C ILE A 327 33.79 12.24 6.29
N SER A 328 33.61 11.31 7.24
CA SER A 328 33.80 11.58 8.67
C SER A 328 35.25 11.87 9.07
N THR A 329 36.22 11.43 8.27
CA THR A 329 37.66 11.61 8.53
C THR A 329 38.30 12.68 7.64
N ALA A 330 37.54 13.30 6.75
CA ALA A 330 38.07 14.30 5.83
C ALA A 330 38.42 15.61 6.55
N THR A 331 39.54 16.21 6.14
CA THR A 331 40.02 17.51 6.61
C THR A 331 39.70 18.65 5.65
N ALA A 332 39.24 18.34 4.44
CA ALA A 332 38.75 19.32 3.47
C ALA A 332 37.23 19.51 3.63
N ASP A 333 36.74 20.71 3.28
CA ASP A 333 35.30 21.04 3.37
C ASP A 333 34.48 20.49 2.20
N CYS A 334 35.16 20.06 1.14
CA CYS A 334 34.61 19.45 -0.06
C CYS A 334 35.51 18.29 -0.49
N ILE A 335 34.97 17.07 -0.58
CA ILE A 335 35.73 15.88 -0.97
C ILE A 335 35.10 15.15 -2.17
N GLU A 336 35.95 14.51 -2.95
CA GLU A 336 35.52 13.62 -4.02
C GLU A 336 35.24 12.21 -3.50
N LEU A 337 34.06 11.66 -3.77
CA LEU A 337 33.70 10.27 -3.54
C LEU A 337 33.79 9.46 -4.84
N LYS A 338 34.01 8.15 -4.72
CA LYS A 338 34.02 7.26 -5.90
C LYS A 338 32.64 7.22 -6.54
N GLU A 339 32.63 7.12 -7.87
CA GLU A 339 31.48 7.34 -8.75
C GLU A 339 30.29 6.42 -8.47
N SER A 340 30.50 5.26 -7.84
CA SER A 340 29.46 4.23 -7.66
C SER A 340 28.60 4.37 -6.38
N CYS A 341 28.91 5.28 -5.45
CA CYS A 341 28.20 5.38 -4.17
C CYS A 341 27.63 6.76 -3.90
N THR A 342 26.30 6.86 -3.97
CA THR A 342 25.62 8.04 -3.46
C THR A 342 25.49 7.93 -1.94
N VAL A 343 25.78 9.01 -1.24
CA VAL A 343 25.51 9.14 0.20
C VAL A 343 24.40 10.17 0.32
N MET A 344 23.32 9.85 1.04
CA MET A 344 22.20 10.77 1.32
C MET A 344 21.56 11.43 0.07
N GLN A 345 21.70 10.80 -1.11
CA GLN A 345 21.24 11.33 -2.40
C GLN A 345 20.69 10.21 -3.29
N TRP A 346 19.74 10.55 -4.16
CA TRP A 346 19.12 9.61 -5.10
C TRP A 346 19.98 9.31 -6.33
N GLY A 347 20.92 10.20 -6.66
CA GLY A 347 21.81 10.10 -7.82
C GLY A 347 23.16 10.76 -7.54
N PRO A 348 24.12 10.62 -8.46
CA PRO A 348 25.43 11.22 -8.31
C PRO A 348 25.35 12.76 -8.29
N THR A 349 26.10 13.39 -7.38
CA THR A 349 26.16 14.85 -7.26
C THR A 349 27.46 15.39 -7.82
N LEU A 350 27.39 16.21 -8.86
CA LEU A 350 28.58 16.74 -9.53
C LEU A 350 29.19 17.94 -8.80
N GLN A 351 28.40 18.66 -8.01
CA GLN A 351 28.85 19.83 -7.25
C GLN A 351 28.74 19.58 -5.74
N CYS A 352 29.71 20.09 -4.99
CA CYS A 352 29.71 19.96 -3.52
C CYS A 352 28.48 20.63 -2.87
N GLU A 353 28.00 21.74 -3.42
CA GLU A 353 26.84 22.45 -2.86
C GLU A 353 25.54 21.65 -2.91
N ASP A 354 25.41 20.73 -3.86
CA ASP A 354 24.23 19.86 -3.98
C ASP A 354 24.06 18.96 -2.75
N THR A 355 25.14 18.73 -2.01
CA THR A 355 25.17 17.88 -0.81
C THR A 355 25.05 18.66 0.49
N ARG A 356 24.79 19.97 0.45
CA ARG A 356 24.73 20.82 1.66
C ARG A 356 23.80 20.28 2.74
N TYR A 357 22.60 19.85 2.37
CA TYR A 357 21.59 19.36 3.33
C TYR A 357 21.94 17.98 3.88
N GLY A 358 22.48 17.10 3.03
CA GLY A 358 23.00 15.81 3.48
C GLY A 358 24.14 15.99 4.48
N SER A 359 25.05 16.93 4.21
CA SER A 359 26.21 17.25 5.05
C SER A 359 25.79 17.84 6.40
N ALA A 360 24.85 18.80 6.39
CA ALA A 360 24.27 19.37 7.61
C ALA A 360 23.60 18.30 8.47
N LEU A 361 22.90 17.34 7.85
CA LEU A 361 22.23 16.25 8.56
C LEU A 361 23.22 15.24 9.17
N LEU A 362 24.30 14.90 8.45
CA LEU A 362 25.38 14.05 8.98
C LEU A 362 26.06 14.70 10.18
N HIS A 363 26.28 16.02 10.13
CA HIS A 363 26.81 16.77 11.26
C HIS A 363 25.84 16.78 12.45
N LEU A 364 24.55 17.07 12.20
CA LEU A 364 23.50 17.05 13.23
C LEU A 364 23.39 15.68 13.92
N TRP A 365 23.63 14.58 13.20
CA TRP A 365 23.65 13.22 13.74
C TRP A 365 24.97 12.84 14.41
N ASN A 366 25.93 13.77 14.54
CA ASN A 366 27.26 13.55 15.08
C ASN A 366 28.04 12.45 14.34
N ILE A 367 27.80 12.28 13.03
CA ILE A 367 28.56 11.37 12.17
C ILE A 367 29.83 12.05 11.67
N THR A 368 29.75 13.36 11.38
CA THR A 368 30.89 14.18 10.97
C THR A 368 31.15 15.28 11.99
N PRO A 369 32.43 15.66 12.23
CA PRO A 369 32.76 16.69 13.22
C PRO A 369 32.28 18.10 12.80
N ARG A 370 32.04 18.30 11.50
CA ARG A 370 31.52 19.52 10.89
C ARG A 370 30.76 19.19 9.60
N GLU A 371 30.18 20.19 8.95
CA GLU A 371 29.54 20.02 7.65
C GLU A 371 30.61 19.80 6.56
N ILE A 372 30.74 18.56 6.09
CA ILE A 372 31.71 18.18 5.04
C ILE A 372 30.92 17.84 3.79
N LYS A 373 31.05 18.69 2.76
CA LYS A 373 30.40 18.52 1.47
C LYS A 373 31.16 17.50 0.62
N TYR A 374 30.48 16.94 -0.37
CA TYR A 374 31.09 15.98 -1.27
C TYR A 374 30.51 16.05 -2.68
N HIS A 375 31.29 15.57 -3.65
CA HIS A 375 30.86 15.40 -5.02
C HIS A 375 31.38 14.07 -5.59
N GLN A 376 30.82 13.66 -6.72
CA GLN A 376 31.19 12.47 -7.45
C GLN A 376 31.60 12.88 -8.87
N LYS A 377 32.54 12.15 -9.45
CA LYS A 377 32.82 12.26 -10.88
C LYS A 377 31.78 11.45 -11.68
N PRO A 378 31.44 11.91 -12.89
CA PRO A 378 30.50 11.24 -13.78
C PRO A 378 31.02 9.93 -14.35
#